data_AF-A0A2V6NXF5-F1
#
_entry.id   AF-A0A2V6NXF5-F1
#
_cell.length_a   1.000
_cell.length_b   1.000
_cell.length_c   1.000
_cell.angle_alpha   90.00
_cell.angle_beta   90.00
_cell.angle_gamma   90.00
#
_symmetry.space_group_name_H-M   'P 1'
#
loop_
_entity.id
_entity.type
_entity.pdbx_description
1 polymer ?
#
loop_
_entity_poly.entity_id
_entity_poly.type
_entity_poly.pdbx_seq_one_letter_code
_entity_poly.pdbx_strand_id
1 'polypeptide(L)'
;MRHPAIVLMGFIVAIGLIARLVAVAVEETKPPPGASLGQRIYYRYCIDCHGRSGRGSCRATLFLIRPGDLTDPARMRASSDTYLHELIKHGGAPLGKPGMPGFGSHLDDSQIDAVIAYVRTLSR
;
A
#
# COMPACT_ATOMS: atom_id res chain seq x y z
N MET A 1 -0.68 51.71 11.77
CA MET A 1 0.00 51.33 10.51
C MET A 1 -0.07 49.81 10.40
N ARG A 2 -0.83 49.27 9.45
CA ARG A 2 -0.90 47.81 9.25
C ARG A 2 0.47 47.38 8.70
N HIS A 3 1.10 46.35 9.26
CA HIS A 3 2.40 45.84 8.82
C HIS A 3 2.18 44.67 7.84
N PRO A 4 1.91 44.91 6.54
CA PRO A 4 1.60 43.85 5.57
C PRO A 4 2.72 42.81 5.46
N ALA A 5 3.97 43.21 5.72
CA ALA A 5 5.13 42.32 5.76
C ALA A 5 5.05 41.26 6.89
N ILE A 6 4.56 41.63 8.08
CA ILE A 6 4.42 40.69 9.21
C ILE A 6 3.32 39.66 8.90
N VAL A 7 2.22 40.12 8.28
CA VAL A 7 1.12 39.25 7.85
C VAL A 7 1.58 38.27 6.77
N LEU A 8 2.30 38.76 5.75
CA LEU A 8 2.85 37.92 4.67
C LEU A 8 3.86 36.88 5.19
N MET A 9 4.75 37.29 6.11
CA MET A 9 5.73 36.39 6.70
C MET A 9 5.07 35.30 7.56
N GLY A 10 4.00 35.64 8.29
CA GLY A 10 3.17 34.67 9.00
C GLY A 10 2.55 33.62 8.08
N PHE A 11 2.03 34.01 6.91
CA PHE A 11 1.50 33.07 5.92
C PHE A 11 2.57 32.15 5.34
N ILE A 12 3.76 32.68 5.01
CA ILE A 12 4.87 31.85 4.48
C ILE A 12 5.31 30.80 5.50
N VAL A 13 5.44 31.18 6.78
CA VAL A 13 5.80 30.25 7.85
C VAL A 13 4.71 29.18 8.03
N ALA A 14 3.43 29.57 8.04
CA ALA A 14 2.32 28.63 8.16
C ALA A 14 2.28 27.64 6.99
N ILE A 15 2.44 28.11 5.75
CA ILE A 15 2.50 27.25 4.55
C ILE A 15 3.69 26.29 4.64
N GLY A 16 4.87 26.78 5.06
CA GLY A 16 6.06 25.94 5.23
C GLY A 16 5.85 24.84 6.27
N LEU A 17 5.20 25.14 7.40
CA LEU A 17 4.88 24.15 8.44
C LEU A 17 3.88 23.11 7.94
N ILE A 18 2.81 23.54 7.26
CA ILE A 18 1.81 22.64 6.67
C ILE A 18 2.47 21.75 5.61
N ALA A 19 3.30 22.30 4.73
CA ALA A 19 4.00 21.53 3.70
C ALA A 19 4.91 20.45 4.31
N ARG A 20 5.62 20.74 5.41
CA ARG A 20 6.43 19.74 6.12
C ARG A 20 5.59 18.64 6.76
N LEU A 21 4.46 19.00 7.38
CA LEU A 21 3.55 18.00 7.97
C LEU A 21 2.98 17.05 6.90
N VAL A 22 2.56 17.61 5.76
CA VAL A 22 2.08 16.82 4.63
C VAL A 22 3.20 15.93 4.06
N ALA A 23 4.42 16.45 3.91
CA ALA A 23 5.55 15.65 3.41
C ALA A 23 5.84 14.44 4.32
N VAL A 24 5.86 14.63 5.65
CA VAL A 24 6.05 13.53 6.61
C VAL A 24 4.92 12.49 6.52
N ALA A 25 3.68 12.93 6.29
CA ALA A 25 2.55 12.01 6.13
C ALA A 25 2.61 11.19 4.83
N VAL A 26 3.19 11.73 3.75
CA VAL A 26 3.27 11.07 2.43
C VAL A 26 4.47 10.12 2.32
N GLU A 27 5.56 10.36 3.07
CA GLU A 27 6.77 9.51 3.09
C GLU A 27 6.45 8.02 3.34
N GLU A 28 5.37 7.72 4.08
CA GLU A 28 4.91 6.36 4.38
C GLU A 28 4.47 5.54 3.15
N THR A 29 4.23 6.20 2.01
CA THR A 29 3.79 5.56 0.75
C THR A 29 4.93 5.27 -0.22
N LYS A 30 6.18 5.66 0.11
CA LYS A 30 7.34 5.43 -0.75
C LYS A 30 8.10 4.16 -0.33
N PRO A 31 8.48 3.28 -1.27
CA PRO A 31 9.31 2.12 -0.93
C PRO A 31 10.68 2.57 -0.40
N PRO A 32 11.27 1.84 0.57
CA PRO A 32 12.56 2.19 1.13
C PRO A 32 13.68 2.13 0.07
N PRO A 33 14.79 2.86 0.26
CA PRO A 33 15.99 2.69 -0.55
C PRO A 33 16.44 1.22 -0.58
N GLY A 34 16.77 0.70 -1.76
CA GLY A 34 17.17 -0.71 -1.93
C GLY A 34 16.03 -1.72 -1.89
N ALA A 35 14.76 -1.29 -1.87
CA ALA A 35 13.60 -2.17 -1.92
C ALA A 35 13.71 -3.22 -3.04
N SER A 36 13.19 -4.43 -2.81
CA SER A 36 13.07 -5.43 -3.87
C SER A 36 12.04 -5.01 -4.91
N LEU A 37 12.03 -5.68 -6.07
CA LEU A 37 10.98 -5.45 -7.09
C LEU A 37 9.59 -5.66 -6.49
N GLY A 38 9.40 -6.77 -5.77
CA GLY A 38 8.14 -7.09 -5.10
C GLY A 38 7.69 -6.03 -4.10
N GLN A 39 8.62 -5.50 -3.30
CA GLN A 39 8.31 -4.42 -2.36
C GLN A 39 7.90 -3.14 -3.09
N ARG A 40 8.58 -2.76 -4.18
CA ARG A 40 8.17 -1.60 -4.98
C ARG A 40 6.76 -1.77 -5.57
N ILE A 41 6.44 -2.94 -6.09
CA ILE A 41 5.11 -3.26 -6.63
C ILE A 41 4.07 -3.20 -5.51
N TYR A 42 4.36 -3.79 -4.34
CA TYR A 42 3.47 -3.75 -3.18
C TYR A 42 3.12 -2.31 -2.77
N TYR A 43 4.13 -1.45 -2.68
CA TYR A 43 3.95 -0.04 -2.36
C TYR A 43 3.15 0.70 -3.44
N ARG A 44 3.28 0.30 -4.71
CA ARG A 44 2.56 0.95 -5.82
C ARG A 44 1.09 0.54 -5.92
N TYR A 45 0.78 -0.74 -5.68
CA TYR A 45 -0.52 -1.32 -6.02
C TYR A 45 -1.30 -1.87 -4.83
N CYS A 46 -0.62 -2.30 -3.76
CA CYS A 46 -1.25 -3.10 -2.69
C CYS A 46 -1.45 -2.32 -1.39
N ILE A 47 -0.59 -1.34 -1.11
CA ILE A 47 -0.56 -0.60 0.16
C ILE A 47 -1.87 0.14 0.45
N ASP A 48 -2.57 0.57 -0.60
CA ASP A 48 -3.82 1.30 -0.53
C ASP A 48 -4.93 0.52 0.17
N CYS A 49 -4.88 -0.81 0.14
CA CYS A 49 -5.82 -1.65 0.86
C CYS A 49 -5.12 -2.40 2.00
N HIS A 50 -3.96 -3.01 1.73
CA HIS A 50 -3.28 -3.88 2.70
C HIS A 50 -2.41 -3.12 3.72
N GLY A 51 -2.15 -1.83 3.52
CA GLY A 51 -1.33 -1.00 4.39
C GLY A 51 0.15 -1.36 4.35
N ARG A 52 1.03 -0.48 4.82
CA ARG A 52 2.48 -0.73 4.81
C ARG A 52 2.86 -1.98 5.61
N SER A 53 2.15 -2.22 6.71
CA SER A 53 2.40 -3.33 7.61
C SER A 53 1.70 -4.63 7.21
N GLY A 54 0.94 -4.67 6.11
CA GLY A 54 0.18 -5.86 5.70
C GLY A 54 -1.06 -6.18 6.54
N ARG A 55 -1.40 -5.37 7.55
CA ARG A 55 -2.54 -5.60 8.47
C ARG A 55 -3.86 -4.95 8.00
N GLY A 56 -3.88 -4.46 6.77
CA GLY A 56 -4.95 -3.61 6.25
C GLY A 56 -4.67 -2.12 6.47
N SER A 57 -5.42 -1.29 5.76
CA SER A 57 -5.35 0.17 5.83
C SER A 57 -6.74 0.76 6.08
N CYS A 58 -6.78 2.00 6.58
CA CYS A 58 -8.02 2.75 6.74
C CYS A 58 -8.74 2.98 5.39
N ARG A 59 -7.99 3.10 4.29
CA ARG A 59 -8.55 3.26 2.94
C ARG A 59 -9.40 2.05 2.54
N ALA A 60 -8.99 0.82 2.88
CA ALA A 60 -9.83 -0.36 2.63
C ALA A 60 -11.20 -0.26 3.33
N THR A 61 -11.22 0.27 4.55
CA THR A 61 -12.46 0.46 5.34
C THR A 61 -13.42 1.45 4.68
N LEU A 62 -12.92 2.48 4.00
CA LEU A 62 -13.77 3.43 3.24
C LEU A 62 -14.54 2.74 2.11
N PHE A 63 -14.00 1.65 1.57
CA PHE A 63 -14.64 0.82 0.55
C PHE A 63 -15.39 -0.39 1.13
N LEU A 64 -15.55 -0.46 2.46
CA LEU A 64 -16.14 -1.62 3.15
C LEU A 64 -15.42 -2.94 2.85
N ILE A 65 -14.15 -2.86 2.46
CA ILE A 65 -13.30 -4.03 2.19
C ILE A 65 -12.48 -4.32 3.45
N ARG A 66 -12.41 -5.60 3.81
CA ARG A 66 -11.54 -6.09 4.88
C ARG A 66 -10.50 -7.05 4.30
N PRO A 67 -9.31 -6.56 3.92
CA PRO A 67 -8.24 -7.41 3.42
C PRO A 67 -7.83 -8.44 4.48
N GLY A 68 -7.34 -9.59 4.03
CA GLY A 68 -6.71 -10.55 4.93
C GLY A 68 -5.45 -9.95 5.56
N ASP A 69 -5.20 -10.30 6.82
CA ASP A 69 -3.97 -9.94 7.51
C ASP A 69 -2.79 -10.71 6.91
N LEU A 70 -1.92 -10.01 6.18
CA LEU A 70 -0.74 -10.59 5.52
C LEU A 70 0.39 -10.92 6.52
N THR A 71 0.24 -10.53 7.79
CA THR A 71 1.19 -10.85 8.86
C THR A 71 0.82 -12.13 9.61
N ASP A 72 -0.38 -12.67 9.38
CA ASP A 72 -0.83 -13.93 9.98
C ASP A 72 -0.09 -15.13 9.34
N PRO A 73 0.82 -15.79 10.08
CA PRO A 73 1.61 -16.87 9.52
C PRO A 73 0.78 -18.13 9.23
N ALA A 74 -0.32 -18.37 9.95
CA ALA A 74 -1.20 -19.50 9.68
C ALA A 74 -1.94 -19.32 8.36
N ARG A 75 -2.49 -18.12 8.13
CA ARG A 75 -3.12 -17.74 6.86
C ARG A 75 -2.14 -17.81 5.70
N MET A 76 -0.95 -17.24 5.86
CA MET A 76 0.04 -17.25 4.80
C MET A 76 0.44 -18.70 4.48
N ARG A 77 0.74 -19.55 5.46
CA ARG A 77 1.04 -20.97 5.20
C ARG A 77 -0.11 -21.73 4.52
N ALA A 78 -1.36 -21.42 4.84
CA ALA A 78 -2.53 -22.05 4.23
C ALA A 78 -2.79 -21.60 2.78
N SER A 79 -2.23 -20.47 2.36
CA SER A 79 -2.37 -19.94 0.99
C SER A 79 -1.22 -20.46 0.14
N SER A 80 -1.47 -21.21 -0.93
CA SER A 80 -0.41 -21.63 -1.86
C SER A 80 0.05 -20.47 -2.75
N ASP A 81 1.26 -20.52 -3.29
CA ASP A 81 1.75 -19.49 -4.21
C ASP A 81 0.89 -19.41 -5.48
N THR A 82 0.45 -20.55 -6.03
CA THR A 82 -0.51 -20.58 -7.13
C THR A 82 -1.82 -19.87 -6.78
N TYR A 83 -2.37 -20.12 -5.59
CA TYR A 83 -3.58 -19.43 -5.15
C TYR A 83 -3.37 -17.91 -5.06
N LEU A 84 -2.23 -17.46 -4.51
CA LEU A 84 -1.91 -16.04 -4.42
C LEU A 84 -1.69 -15.42 -5.80
N HIS A 85 -1.06 -16.15 -6.72
CA HIS A 85 -0.85 -15.71 -8.09
C HIS A 85 -2.18 -15.47 -8.80
N GLU A 86 -3.10 -16.44 -8.76
CA GLU A 86 -4.43 -16.32 -9.34
C GLU A 86 -5.23 -15.18 -8.69
N LEU A 87 -5.16 -15.06 -7.36
CA LEU A 87 -5.84 -14.01 -6.61
C LEU A 87 -5.32 -12.61 -7.00
N ILE A 88 -4.00 -12.44 -7.19
CA ILE A 88 -3.42 -11.16 -7.61
C ILE A 88 -3.73 -10.87 -9.08
N LYS A 89 -3.62 -11.87 -9.96
CA LYS A 89 -3.81 -11.71 -11.40
C LYS A 89 -5.26 -11.41 -11.75
N HIS A 90 -6.19 -12.17 -11.20
CA HIS A 90 -7.61 -12.15 -11.57
C HIS A 90 -8.51 -11.47 -10.54
N GLY A 91 -7.97 -11.12 -9.37
CA GLY A 91 -8.73 -10.55 -8.27
C GLY A 91 -9.50 -11.62 -7.50
N GLY A 92 -10.21 -11.19 -6.46
CA GLY A 92 -10.91 -12.11 -5.56
C GLY A 92 -12.30 -12.54 -6.03
N ALA A 93 -12.93 -11.82 -6.97
CA ALA A 93 -14.29 -12.12 -7.41
C ALA A 93 -14.44 -13.53 -8.04
N PRO A 94 -13.55 -13.99 -8.94
CA PRO A 94 -13.61 -15.36 -9.48
C PRO A 94 -13.44 -16.46 -8.41
N LEU A 95 -12.85 -16.11 -7.26
CA LEU A 95 -12.59 -17.02 -6.13
C LEU A 95 -13.68 -16.92 -5.04
N GLY A 96 -14.79 -16.23 -5.31
CA GLY A 96 -15.88 -16.02 -4.35
C GLY A 96 -15.51 -15.07 -3.20
N LYS A 97 -14.47 -14.25 -3.36
CA LYS A 97 -13.98 -13.28 -2.37
C LYS A 97 -13.89 -11.87 -2.99
N PRO A 98 -15.03 -11.26 -3.37
CA PRO A 98 -15.03 -9.96 -4.03
C PRO A 98 -14.38 -8.88 -3.14
N GLY A 99 -13.81 -7.85 -3.77
CA GLY A 99 -13.18 -6.72 -3.09
C GLY A 99 -11.71 -6.51 -3.45
N MET A 100 -10.98 -7.59 -3.78
CA MET A 100 -9.63 -7.47 -4.33
C MET A 100 -9.70 -7.35 -5.87
N PRO A 101 -9.23 -6.26 -6.48
CA PRO A 101 -9.15 -6.13 -7.93
C PRO A 101 -8.09 -7.06 -8.51
N GLY A 102 -8.24 -7.42 -9.79
CA GLY A 102 -7.21 -8.13 -10.53
C GLY A 102 -6.16 -7.17 -11.10
N PHE A 103 -4.91 -7.59 -11.10
CA PHE A 103 -3.76 -6.80 -11.54
C PHE A 103 -3.09 -7.32 -12.81
N GLY A 104 -3.62 -8.38 -13.45
CA GLY A 104 -3.00 -8.99 -14.63
C GLY A 104 -2.91 -8.09 -15.88
N SER A 105 -3.61 -6.95 -15.91
CA SER A 105 -3.45 -5.93 -16.96
C SER A 105 -2.27 -4.97 -16.70
N HIS A 106 -1.71 -4.99 -15.49
CA HIS A 106 -0.65 -4.08 -15.05
C HIS A 106 0.63 -4.82 -14.67
N LEU A 107 0.53 -6.09 -14.29
CA LEU A 107 1.63 -6.91 -13.82
C LEU A 107 1.73 -8.17 -14.68
N ASP A 108 2.96 -8.48 -15.12
CA ASP A 108 3.29 -9.79 -15.67
C ASP A 108 3.49 -10.84 -14.57
N ASP A 109 3.56 -12.12 -14.94
CA ASP A 109 3.65 -13.22 -13.99
C ASP A 109 4.91 -13.14 -13.10
N SER A 110 6.04 -12.68 -13.65
CA SER A 110 7.28 -12.51 -12.88
C SER A 110 7.18 -11.38 -11.83
N GLN A 111 6.43 -10.33 -12.15
CA GLN A 111 6.13 -9.23 -11.25
C GLN A 111 5.15 -9.67 -10.14
N ILE A 112 4.19 -10.53 -10.48
CA ILE A 112 3.28 -11.14 -9.51
C ILE A 112 4.06 -12.05 -8.55
N ASP A 113 4.93 -12.92 -9.06
CA ASP A 113 5.78 -13.77 -8.24
C ASP A 113 6.69 -12.95 -7.32
N ALA A 114 7.26 -11.85 -7.83
CA ALA A 114 8.07 -10.95 -7.03
C ALA A 114 7.29 -10.33 -5.87
N VAL A 115 6.05 -9.88 -6.09
CA VAL A 115 5.22 -9.32 -5.00
C VAL A 115 4.79 -10.41 -4.01
N ILE A 116 4.50 -11.63 -4.46
CA ILE A 116 4.24 -12.77 -3.58
C ILE A 116 5.45 -13.00 -2.67
N ALA A 117 6.66 -13.07 -3.22
CA ALA A 117 7.88 -13.26 -2.45
C ALA A 117 8.04 -12.19 -1.35
N TYR A 118 7.70 -10.93 -1.64
CA TYR A 118 7.70 -9.86 -0.64
C TYR A 118 6.60 -10.05 0.42
N VAL A 119 5.36 -10.32 0.00
CA VAL A 119 4.23 -10.55 0.92
C VAL A 119 4.53 -11.69 1.90
N ARG A 120 5.20 -12.75 1.44
CA ARG A 120 5.67 -13.87 2.29
C ARG A 120 6.63 -13.44 3.38
N THR A 121 7.36 -12.34 3.23
CA THR A 121 8.25 -11.81 4.28
C THR A 121 7.50 -11.07 5.39
N LEU A 122 6.25 -10.64 5.15
CA LEU A 122 5.46 -9.90 6.14
C LEU A 122 4.94 -10.78 7.28
N SER A 123 4.89 -12.10 7.07
CA SER A 123 4.42 -13.08 8.06
C SER A 123 5.56 -13.89 8.69
N ARG A 124 6.81 -13.42 8.55
CA ARG A 124 7.99 -14.07 9.15
C ARG A 124 8.32 -13.43 10.49
#